data_AF-A0A1S1QC11-F1
#
_entry.id   AF-A0A1S1QC11-F1
#
_cell.length_a   1.000
_cell.length_b   1.000
_cell.length_c   1.000
_cell.angle_alpha   90.00
_cell.angle_beta   90.00
_cell.angle_gamma   90.00
#
_symmetry.space_group_name_H-M   'P 1'
#
loop_
_entity.id
_entity.type
_entity.pdbx_description
1 polymer ?
#
loop_
_entity_poly.entity_id
_entity_poly.type
_entity_poly.pdbx_seq_one_letter_code
_entity_poly.pdbx_strand_id
1 'polypeptide(L)'
;MLPTFAGTLRPQALAETAFSTDPVGSLPLLTDPFLQAPSERDVHVVWFTEFAGSRHAALVGRGVDRLDARTLGAVATGRVRLPGITRVTASTTKLSRSAEDSASNVPADRRPAADAGIVARDVWRHEASVNGLRAGERVPYRS
;
A
#
# COMPACT_ATOMS: atom_id res chain seq x y z
N MET A 1 28.04 50.46 -5.63
CA MET A 1 28.60 49.17 -5.17
C MET A 1 27.50 48.45 -4.41
N LEU A 2 26.73 47.60 -5.10
CA LEU A 2 25.60 46.82 -4.55
C LEU A 2 26.01 45.34 -4.59
N PRO A 3 25.82 44.53 -3.54
CA PRO A 3 26.02 43.10 -3.66
C PRO A 3 24.77 42.44 -4.26
N THR A 4 24.97 41.75 -5.38
CA THR A 4 24.03 40.83 -6.02
C THR A 4 23.97 39.54 -5.21
N PHE A 5 22.82 39.20 -4.63
CA PHE A 5 22.56 37.86 -4.10
C PHE A 5 22.15 36.93 -5.25
N ALA A 6 23.08 36.14 -5.76
CA ALA A 6 22.79 35.01 -6.64
C ALA A 6 22.49 33.78 -5.77
N GLY A 7 21.22 33.60 -5.38
CA GLY A 7 20.74 32.38 -4.75
C GLY A 7 20.59 31.27 -5.78
N THR A 8 21.57 30.37 -5.87
CA THR A 8 21.44 29.13 -6.65
C THR A 8 20.37 28.25 -6.03
N LEU A 9 19.18 28.21 -6.64
CA LEU A 9 18.17 27.21 -6.33
C LEU A 9 18.75 25.83 -6.71
N ARG A 10 19.13 25.06 -5.68
CA ARG A 10 19.36 23.61 -5.85
C ARG A 10 18.04 23.00 -6.32
N PRO A 11 18.02 22.23 -7.43
CA PRO A 11 16.86 21.41 -7.72
C PRO A 11 16.72 20.41 -6.57
N GLN A 12 15.66 20.55 -5.77
CA GLN A 12 15.24 19.47 -4.89
C GLN A 12 14.81 18.34 -5.81
N ALA A 13 15.58 17.24 -5.80
CA ALA A 13 15.14 16.00 -6.39
C ALA A 13 13.75 15.70 -5.82
N LEU A 14 12.74 15.77 -6.69
CA LEU A 14 11.41 15.24 -6.42
C LEU A 14 11.65 13.84 -5.87
N ALA A 15 11.27 13.60 -4.62
CA ALA A 15 11.30 12.27 -4.05
C ALA A 15 10.43 11.40 -4.98
N GLU A 16 11.09 10.64 -5.84
CA GLU A 16 10.48 9.59 -6.62
C GLU A 16 9.69 8.76 -5.62
N THR A 17 8.38 8.85 -5.74
CA THR A 17 7.46 8.01 -5.01
C THR A 17 7.84 6.60 -5.42
N ALA A 18 8.51 5.88 -4.54
CA ALA A 18 8.93 4.50 -4.80
C ALA A 18 7.66 3.66 -4.92
N PHE A 19 7.16 3.52 -6.15
CA PHE A 19 6.31 2.41 -6.54
C PHE A 19 7.08 1.13 -6.22
N SER A 20 6.42 0.11 -5.68
CA SER A 20 7.12 -1.13 -5.42
C SER A 20 7.53 -1.72 -6.77
N THR A 21 8.83 -1.98 -6.90
CA THR A 21 9.44 -2.50 -8.12
C THR A 21 9.39 -4.03 -8.16
N ASP A 22 8.68 -4.66 -7.22
CA ASP A 22 8.56 -6.10 -7.14
C ASP A 22 7.62 -6.59 -8.25
N PRO A 23 7.98 -7.64 -9.00
CA PRO A 23 7.10 -8.19 -10.02
C PRO A 23 5.79 -8.62 -9.37
N VAL A 24 4.66 -8.20 -9.95
CA VAL A 24 3.32 -8.68 -9.59
C VAL A 24 3.36 -10.21 -9.55
N GLY A 25 3.09 -10.80 -8.38
CA GLY A 25 3.11 -12.26 -8.16
C GLY A 25 4.34 -12.82 -7.44
N SER A 26 5.35 -12.01 -7.11
CA SER A 26 6.52 -12.45 -6.31
C SER A 26 6.37 -12.17 -4.81
N LEU A 27 5.52 -11.19 -4.47
CA LEU A 27 5.05 -10.94 -3.11
C LEU A 27 3.67 -11.59 -2.92
N PRO A 28 3.27 -11.94 -1.68
CA PRO A 28 1.89 -12.31 -1.36
C PRO A 28 0.84 -11.22 -1.68
N LEU A 29 1.31 -10.05 -2.11
CA LEU A 29 0.56 -8.87 -2.44
C LEU A 29 0.26 -8.82 -3.95
N LEU A 30 -1.00 -8.60 -4.31
CA LEU A 30 -1.44 -8.45 -5.70
C LEU A 30 -1.35 -7.00 -6.21
N THR A 31 -1.37 -6.03 -5.30
CA THR A 31 -1.32 -4.61 -5.61
C THR A 31 -0.50 -3.88 -4.56
N ASP A 32 0.33 -2.93 -4.99
CA ASP A 32 0.81 -1.91 -4.06
C ASP A 32 -0.37 -1.21 -3.35
N PRO A 33 -0.20 -0.73 -2.11
CA PRO A 33 -1.23 0.04 -1.43
C PRO A 33 -1.60 1.29 -2.21
N PHE A 34 -2.89 1.58 -2.30
CA PHE A 34 -3.42 2.74 -3.02
C PHE A 34 -4.54 3.42 -2.23
N LEU A 35 -4.88 4.64 -2.64
CA LEU A 35 -5.84 5.50 -1.94
C LEU A 35 -7.20 5.48 -2.62
N GLN A 36 -8.28 5.36 -1.82
CA GLN A 36 -9.66 5.44 -2.28
C GLN A 36 -10.50 6.34 -1.37
N ALA A 37 -11.65 6.77 -1.90
CA ALA A 37 -12.66 7.56 -1.20
C ALA A 37 -12.09 8.76 -0.41
N PRO A 38 -11.26 9.63 -1.03
CA PRO A 38 -10.71 10.77 -0.30
C PRO A 38 -11.81 11.76 0.09
N SER A 39 -11.72 12.26 1.32
CA SER A 39 -12.48 13.39 1.84
C SER A 39 -11.53 14.51 2.30
N GLU A 40 -12.08 15.59 2.85
CA GLU A 40 -11.25 16.65 3.46
C GLU A 40 -10.38 16.16 4.63
N ARG A 41 -10.80 15.08 5.31
CA ARG A 41 -10.19 14.63 6.57
C ARG A 41 -9.88 13.14 6.63
N ASP A 42 -10.27 12.38 5.62
CA ASP A 42 -10.07 10.94 5.59
C ASP A 42 -9.73 10.42 4.20
N VAL A 43 -9.10 9.25 4.19
CA VAL A 43 -8.80 8.47 3.00
C VAL A 43 -8.71 7.01 3.37
N HIS A 44 -9.03 6.12 2.44
CA HIS A 44 -8.92 4.69 2.64
C HIS A 44 -7.62 4.19 2.00
N VAL A 45 -6.76 3.56 2.79
CA VAL A 45 -5.59 2.83 2.28
C VAL A 45 -6.03 1.40 1.97
N VAL A 46 -5.92 1.01 0.71
CA VAL A 46 -6.45 -0.25 0.18
C VAL A 46 -5.35 -1.05 -0.50
N TRP A 47 -5.35 -2.37 -0.30
CA TRP A 47 -4.48 -3.30 -1.02
C TRP A 47 -5.13 -4.68 -1.14
N PHE A 48 -4.68 -5.46 -2.12
CA PHE A 48 -5.19 -6.80 -2.40
C PHE A 48 -4.13 -7.88 -2.19
N THR A 49 -4.55 -9.03 -1.70
CA THR A 49 -3.69 -10.22 -1.53
C THR A 49 -4.39 -11.48 -2.00
N GLU A 50 -3.64 -12.58 -2.07
CA GLU A 50 -4.17 -13.93 -2.31
C GLU A 50 -4.55 -14.69 -1.03
N PHE A 51 -4.49 -14.05 0.14
CA PHE A 51 -4.73 -14.71 1.42
C PHE A 51 -5.46 -13.79 2.39
N ALA A 52 -6.42 -14.32 3.14
CA ALA A 52 -7.18 -13.51 4.09
C ALA A 52 -6.26 -12.82 5.12
N GLY A 53 -5.27 -13.55 5.63
CA GLY A 53 -4.46 -13.12 6.77
C GLY A 53 -5.31 -12.84 8.03
N SER A 54 -4.66 -12.45 9.13
CA SER A 54 -5.37 -12.22 10.40
C SER A 54 -5.00 -10.90 11.08
N ARG A 55 -4.00 -10.17 10.57
CA ARG A 55 -3.47 -8.94 11.17
C ARG A 55 -2.97 -8.00 10.07
N HIS A 56 -3.89 -7.32 9.43
CA HIS A 56 -3.63 -6.31 8.40
C HIS A 56 -3.74 -4.91 9.00
N ALA A 57 -2.79 -4.03 8.69
CA ALA A 57 -2.80 -2.67 9.20
C ALA A 57 -2.06 -1.72 8.27
N ALA A 58 -2.58 -0.51 8.11
CA ALA A 58 -1.81 0.60 7.55
C ALA A 58 -1.08 1.34 8.68
N LEU A 59 0.16 1.72 8.43
CA LEU A 59 0.94 2.63 9.25
C LEU A 59 0.96 3.99 8.57
N VAL A 60 0.62 5.04 9.31
CA VAL A 60 0.48 6.39 8.79
C VAL A 60 1.18 7.37 9.70
N GLY A 61 1.95 8.29 9.14
CA GLY A 61 2.57 9.37 9.89
C GLY A 61 4.02 9.64 9.53
N ARG A 62 4.60 10.63 10.20
CA ARG A 62 5.97 11.07 9.94
C ARG A 62 6.95 9.94 10.28
N GLY A 63 7.85 9.62 9.35
CA GLY A 63 8.92 8.65 9.57
C GLY A 63 8.57 7.21 9.20
N VAL A 64 7.30 6.92 8.85
CA VAL A 64 6.89 5.60 8.33
C VAL A 64 7.70 5.21 7.08
N ASP A 65 7.99 6.19 6.23
CA ASP A 65 8.80 6.08 5.00
C ASP A 65 10.26 5.68 5.27
N ARG A 66 10.75 5.86 6.50
CA ARG A 66 12.15 5.59 6.90
C ARG A 66 12.31 4.33 7.74
N LEU A 67 11.23 3.64 8.08
CA LEU A 67 11.31 2.42 8.88
C LEU A 67 11.92 1.27 8.08
N ASP A 68 12.91 0.60 8.66
CA ASP A 68 13.37 -0.68 8.15
C ASP A 68 12.27 -1.77 8.25
N ALA A 69 12.44 -2.86 7.51
CA ALA A 69 11.43 -3.93 7.43
C ALA A 69 11.12 -4.57 8.79
N ARG A 70 12.12 -4.71 9.67
CA ARG A 70 11.96 -5.33 10.98
C ARG A 70 11.11 -4.44 11.90
N THR A 71 11.41 -3.15 11.94
CA THR A 71 10.70 -2.16 12.74
C THR A 71 9.30 -1.96 12.21
N LEU A 72 9.14 -1.88 10.89
CA LEU A 72 7.83 -1.84 10.24
C LEU A 72 6.96 -3.02 10.68
N GLY A 73 7.48 -4.25 10.60
CA GLY A 73 6.74 -5.45 11.04
C GLY A 73 6.38 -5.43 12.53
N ALA A 74 7.28 -4.93 13.40
CA ALA A 74 7.01 -4.79 14.83
C ALA A 74 5.88 -3.78 15.11
N VAL A 75 5.86 -2.65 14.41
CA VAL A 75 4.81 -1.63 14.54
C VAL A 75 3.50 -2.13 13.92
N ALA A 76 3.52 -2.72 12.72
CA ALA A 76 2.35 -3.28 12.04
C ALA A 76 1.66 -4.38 12.84
N THR A 77 2.43 -5.18 13.60
CA THR A 77 1.88 -6.21 14.50
C THR A 77 1.46 -5.69 15.87
N GLY A 78 1.70 -4.42 16.16
CA GLY A 78 1.37 -3.77 17.43
C GLY A 78 2.32 -4.14 18.59
N ARG A 79 3.46 -4.78 18.29
CA ARG A 79 4.49 -5.13 19.28
C ARG A 79 5.26 -3.89 19.76
N VAL A 80 5.39 -2.89 18.90
CA VAL A 80 6.04 -1.60 19.17
C VAL A 80 5.09 -0.47 18.82
N ARG A 81 5.16 0.63 19.59
CA ARG A 81 4.49 1.90 19.28
C ARG A 81 5.55 2.98 19.14
N LEU A 82 5.47 3.75 18.05
CA LEU A 82 6.39 4.85 17.79
C LEU A 82 5.61 6.17 17.82
N PRO A 83 6.11 7.21 18.50
CA PRO A 83 5.50 8.54 18.46
C PRO A 83 5.40 9.06 17.02
N GLY A 84 4.26 9.66 16.68
CA GLY A 84 4.01 10.22 15.35
C GLY A 84 3.65 9.19 14.27
N ILE A 85 3.54 7.90 14.62
CA ILE A 85 3.07 6.83 13.74
C ILE A 85 1.78 6.23 14.30
N THR A 86 0.72 6.33 13.51
CA THR A 86 -0.58 5.75 13.80
C THR A 86 -0.71 4.41 13.08
N ARG A 87 -1.05 3.37 13.83
CA ARG A 87 -1.43 2.06 13.28
C ARG A 87 -2.95 2.00 13.13
N VAL A 88 -3.41 1.79 11.91
CA VAL A 88 -4.82 1.66 11.55
C VAL A 88 -5.07 0.21 11.14
N THR A 89 -5.87 -0.53 11.90
CA THR A 89 -6.24 -1.90 11.53
C THR A 89 -7.13 -1.88 10.28
N ALA A 90 -6.88 -2.78 9.33
CA ALA A 90 -7.68 -2.91 8.14
C ALA A 90 -8.86 -3.88 8.32
N SER A 91 -10.00 -3.56 7.74
CA SER A 91 -11.05 -4.54 7.46
C SER A 91 -10.61 -5.46 6.33
N THR A 92 -11.07 -6.71 6.33
CA THR A 92 -10.70 -7.70 5.31
C THR A 92 -11.95 -8.33 4.73
N THR A 93 -12.07 -8.29 3.40
CA THR A 93 -13.24 -8.78 2.67
C THR A 93 -12.80 -9.59 1.47
N LYS A 94 -13.35 -10.80 1.31
CA LYS A 94 -13.14 -11.59 0.08
C LYS A 94 -13.90 -10.96 -1.08
N LEU A 95 -13.24 -10.75 -2.20
CA LEU A 95 -13.92 -10.31 -3.43
C LEU A 95 -14.66 -11.51 -4.05
N SER A 96 -15.97 -11.38 -4.23
CA SER A 96 -16.82 -12.47 -4.71
C SER A 96 -16.81 -12.67 -6.22
N ARG A 97 -16.22 -11.72 -6.97
CA ARG A 97 -16.22 -11.71 -8.45
C ARG A 97 -14.81 -11.58 -9.03
N SER A 98 -13.84 -12.24 -8.38
CA SER A 98 -12.49 -12.41 -8.89
C SER A 98 -12.32 -13.82 -9.44
N ALA A 99 -11.84 -13.94 -10.66
CA ALA A 99 -11.67 -15.21 -11.35
C ALA A 99 -10.51 -15.13 -12.37
N GLU A 100 -10.02 -16.29 -12.78
CA GLU A 100 -8.99 -16.49 -13.80
C GLU A 100 -9.50 -17.45 -14.87
N ASP A 101 -8.88 -17.42 -16.04
CA ASP A 101 -9.11 -18.38 -17.12
C ASP A 101 -7.79 -18.74 -17.82
N SER A 102 -7.87 -19.59 -18.86
CA SER A 102 -6.69 -20.03 -19.61
C SER A 102 -5.98 -18.93 -20.42
N ALA A 103 -6.59 -17.75 -20.58
CA ALA A 103 -6.00 -16.59 -21.21
C ALA A 103 -5.37 -15.62 -20.19
N SER A 104 -5.50 -15.89 -18.88
CA SER A 104 -4.91 -15.09 -17.82
C SER A 104 -3.39 -14.95 -17.93
N ASN A 105 -2.89 -13.72 -17.70
CA ASN A 105 -1.46 -13.42 -17.65
C ASN A 105 -0.86 -13.76 -16.27
N VAL A 106 -0.88 -15.06 -15.94
CA VAL A 106 -0.30 -15.62 -14.71
C VAL A 106 0.73 -16.71 -15.05
N PRO A 107 1.64 -17.06 -14.12
CA PRO A 107 2.54 -18.19 -14.27
C PRO A 107 1.80 -19.47 -14.72
N ALA A 108 2.43 -20.26 -15.59
CA ALA A 108 1.78 -21.40 -16.25
C ALA A 108 1.28 -22.47 -15.25
N ASP A 109 1.95 -22.63 -14.12
CA ASP A 109 1.58 -23.54 -13.03
C ASP A 109 0.35 -23.08 -12.23
N ARG A 110 -0.02 -21.79 -12.32
CA ARG A 110 -1.20 -21.20 -11.67
C ARG A 110 -2.36 -20.94 -12.63
N ARG A 111 -2.13 -21.13 -13.93
CA ARG A 111 -3.12 -20.83 -14.97
C ARG A 111 -4.17 -21.94 -15.05
N PRO A 112 -5.47 -21.62 -15.07
CA PRO A 112 -6.51 -22.60 -15.34
C PRO A 112 -6.30 -23.35 -16.66
N ALA A 113 -6.66 -24.64 -16.68
CA ALA A 113 -6.73 -25.42 -17.91
C ALA A 113 -7.79 -24.85 -18.87
N ALA A 114 -7.60 -25.03 -20.18
CA ALA A 114 -8.50 -24.47 -21.19
C ALA A 114 -9.96 -24.95 -21.05
N ASP A 115 -10.16 -26.18 -20.60
CA ASP A 115 -11.47 -26.80 -20.38
C ASP A 115 -12.08 -26.47 -19.00
N ALA A 116 -11.31 -25.89 -18.07
CA ALA A 116 -11.81 -25.46 -16.76
C ALA A 116 -12.66 -24.17 -16.84
N GLY A 117 -12.58 -23.43 -17.95
CA GLY A 117 -13.32 -22.17 -18.13
C GLY A 117 -12.90 -21.10 -17.12
N ILE A 118 -13.89 -20.41 -16.53
CA ILE A 118 -13.70 -19.36 -15.53
C ILE A 118 -13.60 -19.99 -14.14
N VAL A 119 -12.44 -19.86 -13.49
CA VAL A 119 -12.16 -20.41 -12.16
C VAL A 119 -12.07 -19.29 -11.14
N ALA A 120 -12.81 -19.40 -10.03
CA ALA A 120 -12.77 -18.38 -8.97
C ALA A 120 -11.37 -18.24 -8.36
N ARG A 121 -10.99 -17.00 -8.02
CA ARG A 121 -9.72 -16.67 -7.37
C ARG A 121 -9.96 -16.10 -5.98
N ASP A 122 -9.18 -16.56 -5.02
CA ASP A 122 -9.21 -16.07 -3.64
C ASP A 122 -8.48 -14.73 -3.54
N VAL A 123 -9.14 -13.65 -3.95
CA VAL A 123 -8.65 -12.28 -3.80
C VAL A 123 -9.28 -11.64 -2.57
N TRP A 124 -8.44 -11.11 -1.70
CA TRP A 124 -8.84 -10.45 -0.46
C TRP A 124 -8.52 -8.97 -0.53
N ARG A 125 -9.52 -8.15 -0.23
CA ARG A 125 -9.40 -6.70 -0.07
C ARG A 125 -9.14 -6.36 1.38
N HIS A 126 -8.10 -5.57 1.61
CA HIS A 126 -7.80 -4.98 2.91
C HIS A 126 -7.98 -3.48 2.84
N GLU A 127 -8.67 -2.91 3.82
CA GLU A 127 -9.06 -1.51 3.80
C GLU A 127 -8.92 -0.87 5.18
N ALA A 128 -8.03 0.12 5.28
CA ALA A 128 -7.78 0.89 6.50
C ALA A 128 -8.27 2.33 6.31
N SER A 129 -9.31 2.73 7.05
CA SER A 129 -9.83 4.10 7.06
C SER A 129 -8.94 5.00 7.92
N VAL A 130 -8.19 5.89 7.25
CA VAL A 130 -7.28 6.84 7.88
C VAL A 130 -8.02 8.16 8.05
N ASN A 131 -8.17 8.61 9.30
CA ASN A 131 -8.95 9.79 9.64
C ASN A 131 -8.06 10.88 10.27
N GLY A 132 -8.60 12.10 10.38
CA GLY A 132 -7.93 13.22 11.04
C GLY A 132 -6.84 13.88 10.20
N LEU A 133 -6.84 13.65 8.89
CA LEU A 133 -5.93 14.30 7.95
C LEU A 133 -6.26 15.78 7.81
N ARG A 134 -5.27 16.55 7.36
CA ARG A 134 -5.41 17.96 6.99
C ARG A 134 -5.24 18.09 5.49
N ALA A 135 -6.19 18.74 4.83
CA ALA A 135 -6.10 19.05 3.41
C ALA A 135 -4.80 19.80 3.09
N GLY A 136 -4.11 19.38 2.02
CA GLY A 136 -2.83 19.95 1.59
C GLY A 136 -1.60 19.42 2.34
N GLU A 137 -1.75 18.64 3.42
CA GLU A 137 -0.64 18.01 4.13
C GLU A 137 -0.31 16.64 3.52
N ARG A 138 0.97 16.41 3.21
CA ARG A 138 1.46 15.09 2.80
C ARG A 138 1.82 14.27 4.02
N VAL A 139 1.15 13.13 4.18
CA VAL A 139 1.39 12.19 5.27
C VAL A 139 1.84 10.84 4.68
N PRO A 140 3.07 10.35 4.99
CA PRO A 140 3.53 9.04 4.53
C PRO A 140 2.70 7.89 5.08
N TYR A 141 2.59 6.81 4.30
CA TYR A 141 1.91 5.59 4.72
C TYR A 141 2.57 4.32 4.14
N ARG A 142 2.38 3.18 4.82
CA ARG A 142 2.77 1.82 4.38
C ARG A 142 1.77 0.79 4.93
N SER A 143 1.61 -0.36 4.28
CA SER A 143 0.78 -1.50 4.75
C SER A 143 1.62 -2.72 5.11
#